data_AF-A0A699WXT0-F1
#
_entry.id   AF-A0A699WXT0-F1
#
_cell.length_a   1.000
_cell.length_b   1.000
_cell.length_c   1.000
_cell.angle_alpha   90.00
_cell.angle_beta   90.00
_cell.angle_gamma   90.00
#
_symmetry.space_group_name_H-M   'P 1'
#
loop_
_entity.id
_entity.type
_entity.pdbx_description
1 polymer ?
#
loop_
_entity_poly.entity_id
_entity_poly.type
_entity_poly.pdbx_seq_one_letter_code
_entity_poly.pdbx_strand_id
1 'polypeptide(L)'
;MWALYHSDRNHAYKNFEIAAGLEKGEHKGPPFHDGDFFKLVEALSASYAVTHDPKLDKQLDEAIALIVKVQRPDGYLSTQSTIAEQNNPSQKAAFKDRLNFETYNL
;
A
#
# COMPACT_ATOMS: atom_id res chain seq x y z
N MET A 1 16.45 0.71 -4.25
CA MET A 1 15.03 1.04 -4.46
C MET A 1 14.28 1.27 -3.15
N TRP A 2 14.42 0.41 -2.14
CA TRP A 2 13.78 0.57 -0.81
C TRP A 2 13.82 1.99 -0.22
N ALA A 3 15.01 2.61 -0.19
CA ALA A 3 15.20 3.94 0.39
C ALA A 3 14.39 5.06 -0.30
N LEU A 4 14.07 4.90 -1.59
CA LEU A 4 13.25 5.90 -2.31
C LEU A 4 11.83 5.96 -1.77
N TYR A 5 11.27 4.81 -1.41
CA TYR A 5 9.91 4.68 -0.84
C TYR A 5 9.82 5.16 0.60
N HIS A 6 10.98 5.32 1.28
CA HIS A 6 11.09 5.85 2.64
C HIS A 6 11.54 7.32 2.66
N SER A 7 11.53 7.98 1.49
CA SER A 7 11.90 9.38 1.35
C SER A 7 10.68 10.24 1.08
N ASP A 8 10.76 11.54 1.36
CA ASP A 8 9.67 12.50 1.11
C ASP A 8 9.31 12.67 -0.39
N ARG A 9 10.04 12.02 -1.29
CA ARG A 9 9.83 12.08 -2.74
C ARG A 9 8.82 11.06 -3.25
N ASN A 10 8.46 10.06 -2.46
CA ASN A 10 7.48 9.03 -2.82
C ASN A 10 6.53 8.81 -1.64
N HIS A 11 5.23 8.70 -1.92
CA HIS A 11 4.20 8.59 -0.89
C HIS A 11 3.48 7.24 -0.87
N ALA A 12 3.88 6.28 -1.71
CA ALA A 12 3.24 4.98 -1.80
C ALA A 12 3.35 4.23 -0.46
N TYR A 13 4.55 4.09 0.09
CA TYR A 13 4.75 3.47 1.41
C TYR A 13 4.02 4.23 2.52
N LYS A 14 4.08 5.57 2.46
CA LYS A 14 3.42 6.44 3.43
C LYS A 14 1.91 6.27 3.45
N ASN A 15 1.28 6.05 2.29
CA ASN A 15 -0.14 5.73 2.20
C ASN A 15 -0.46 4.43 2.96
N PHE A 16 0.41 3.41 2.89
CA PHE A 16 0.22 2.18 3.67
C PHE A 16 0.39 2.42 5.17
N GLU A 17 1.34 3.23 5.61
CA GLU A 17 1.49 3.59 7.03
C GLU A 17 0.24 4.29 7.59
N ILE A 18 -0.32 5.23 6.82
CA ILE A 18 -1.55 5.93 7.19
C ILE A 18 -2.73 4.94 7.20
N ALA A 19 -2.89 4.15 6.15
CA ALA A 19 -3.97 3.17 6.05
C ALA A 19 -3.90 2.09 7.14
N ALA A 20 -2.69 1.73 7.59
CA ALA A 20 -2.46 0.81 8.71
C ALA A 20 -2.70 1.46 10.09
N GLY A 21 -3.05 2.76 10.13
CA GLY A 21 -3.26 3.51 11.37
C GLY A 21 -1.99 3.80 12.16
N LEU A 22 -0.81 3.62 11.56
CA LEU A 22 0.48 3.93 12.19
C LEU A 22 0.74 5.45 12.20
N GLU A 23 0.14 6.16 11.25
CA GLU A 23 0.19 7.62 11.15
C GLU A 23 -1.16 8.22 10.75
N LYS A 24 -1.35 9.51 11.02
CA LYS A 24 -2.53 10.26 10.56
C LYS A 24 -2.20 11.01 9.28
N GLY A 25 -3.14 11.08 8.35
CA GLY A 25 -2.98 11.86 7.13
C GLY A 25 -4.06 11.59 6.09
N GLU A 26 -3.79 12.08 4.89
CA GLU A 26 -4.61 11.88 3.70
C GLU A 26 -3.82 11.09 2.65
N HIS A 27 -4.52 10.33 1.80
CA HIS A 27 -3.90 9.69 0.65
C HIS A 27 -3.25 10.74 -0.27
N LYS A 28 -2.03 10.48 -0.74
CA LYS A 28 -1.37 11.32 -1.76
C LYS A 28 -0.81 10.52 -2.92
N GLY A 29 -0.79 11.16 -4.09
CA GLY A 29 -0.35 10.57 -5.34
C GLY A 29 -1.51 10.07 -6.20
N PRO A 30 -1.20 9.36 -7.31
CA PRO A 30 -2.22 8.83 -8.21
C PRO A 30 -3.08 7.75 -7.52
N PRO A 31 -4.30 7.47 -8.02
CA PRO A 31 -5.18 6.46 -7.42
C PRO A 31 -4.62 5.03 -7.47
N PHE A 32 -3.63 4.78 -8.33
CA PHE A 32 -2.96 3.48 -8.49
C PHE A 32 -1.61 3.40 -7.77
N HIS A 33 -1.28 4.34 -6.88
CA HIS A 33 0.04 4.45 -6.24
C HIS A 33 0.42 3.21 -5.41
N ASP A 34 -0.59 2.47 -4.90
CA ASP A 34 -0.38 1.17 -4.25
C ASP A 34 0.33 0.17 -5.17
N GLY A 35 0.05 0.24 -6.47
CA GLY A 35 0.68 -0.60 -7.49
C GLY A 35 2.19 -0.36 -7.63
N ASP A 36 2.67 0.85 -7.38
CA ASP A 36 4.11 1.12 -7.38
C ASP A 36 4.79 0.42 -6.18
N PHE A 37 4.15 0.43 -5.01
CA PHE A 37 4.66 -0.31 -3.85
C PHE A 37 4.62 -1.82 -4.07
N PHE A 38 3.55 -2.36 -4.68
CA PHE A 38 3.51 -3.79 -5.02
C PHE A 38 4.61 -4.20 -6.00
N LYS A 39 4.88 -3.39 -7.02
CA LYS A 39 6.00 -3.64 -7.96
C LYS A 39 7.37 -3.56 -7.28
N LEU A 40 7.52 -2.73 -6.26
CA LEU A 40 8.73 -2.74 -5.43
C LEU A 40 8.87 -4.10 -4.73
N VAL A 41 7.82 -4.59 -4.08
CA VAL A 41 7.84 -5.89 -3.38
C VAL A 41 8.15 -7.04 -4.35
N GLU A 42 7.57 -7.03 -5.56
CA GLU A 42 7.91 -7.97 -6.63
C GLU A 42 9.40 -7.90 -7.01
N ALA A 43 9.93 -6.71 -7.24
CA ALA A 43 11.34 -6.51 -7.61
C ALA A 43 12.31 -6.95 -6.49
N LEU A 44 11.97 -6.70 -5.22
CA LEU A 44 12.73 -7.18 -4.07
C LEU A 44 12.72 -8.71 -4.00
N SER A 45 11.55 -9.33 -4.22
CA SER A 45 11.38 -10.79 -4.22
C SER A 45 12.22 -11.46 -5.31
N ALA A 46 12.15 -10.94 -6.54
CA ALA A 46 12.94 -11.43 -7.66
C ALA A 46 14.46 -11.28 -7.40
N SER A 47 14.87 -10.16 -6.78
CA SER A 47 16.27 -9.93 -6.43
C SER A 47 16.74 -10.88 -5.32
N TYR A 48 15.92 -11.13 -4.30
CA TYR A 48 16.22 -12.05 -3.21
C TYR A 48 16.38 -13.49 -3.71
N ALA A 49 15.50 -13.94 -4.61
CA ALA A 49 15.55 -15.30 -5.16
C ALA A 49 16.89 -15.66 -5.82
N VAL A 50 17.61 -14.66 -6.35
CA VAL A 50 18.95 -14.85 -6.95
C VAL A 50 20.06 -14.62 -5.93
N THR A 51 19.96 -13.56 -5.14
CA THR A 51 21.07 -13.07 -4.30
C THR A 51 21.11 -13.69 -2.91
N HIS A 52 19.96 -14.14 -2.39
CA HIS A 52 19.77 -14.54 -1.00
C HIS A 52 20.24 -13.48 0.01
N ASP A 53 20.21 -12.19 -0.36
CA ASP A 53 20.66 -11.11 0.52
C ASP A 53 19.69 -10.99 1.72
N PRO A 54 20.16 -11.23 2.95
CA PRO A 54 19.32 -11.17 4.15
C PRO A 54 18.76 -9.77 4.42
N LYS A 55 19.31 -8.72 3.80
CA LYS A 55 18.73 -7.38 3.85
C LYS A 55 17.43 -7.29 3.06
N LEU A 56 17.37 -7.93 1.89
CA LEU A 56 16.15 -7.95 1.06
C LEU A 56 15.04 -8.75 1.76
N ASP A 57 15.41 -9.87 2.39
CA ASP A 57 14.50 -10.70 3.20
C ASP A 57 13.79 -9.88 4.28
N LYS A 58 14.56 -9.11 5.07
CA LYS A 58 14.01 -8.22 6.10
C LYS A 58 13.11 -7.13 5.54
N GLN A 59 13.44 -6.57 4.38
CA GLN A 59 12.63 -5.55 3.73
C GLN A 59 11.30 -6.13 3.20
N LEU A 60 11.33 -7.36 2.70
CA LEU A 60 10.13 -8.09 2.31
C LEU A 60 9.23 -8.37 3.51
N ASP A 61 9.79 -8.86 4.62
CA ASP A 61 9.03 -9.07 5.87
C ASP A 61 8.37 -7.79 6.36
N GLU A 62 9.09 -6.66 6.32
CA GLU A 62 8.56 -5.34 6.70
C GLU A 62 7.39 -4.92 5.80
N ALA A 63 7.55 -5.05 4.47
CA ALA A 63 6.50 -4.72 3.52
C ALA A 63 5.26 -5.63 3.66
N ILE A 64 5.47 -6.94 3.81
CA ILE A 64 4.40 -7.93 3.98
C ILE A 64 3.62 -7.63 5.27
N ALA A 65 4.31 -7.40 6.38
CA ALA A 65 3.67 -7.08 7.65
C ALA A 65 2.82 -5.79 7.55
N LEU A 66 3.28 -4.79 6.81
CA LEU A 66 2.53 -3.57 6.58
C LEU A 66 1.30 -3.81 5.70
N ILE A 67 1.43 -4.56 4.60
CA ILE A 67 0.30 -4.92 3.71
C ILE A 67 -0.79 -5.66 4.49
N VAL A 68 -0.41 -6.63 5.33
CA VAL A 68 -1.35 -7.40 6.16
C VAL A 68 -2.14 -6.49 7.12
N LYS A 69 -1.55 -5.42 7.65
CA LYS A 69 -2.26 -4.46 8.53
C LYS A 69 -3.30 -3.63 7.78
N VAL A 70 -3.11 -3.40 6.48
CA VAL A 70 -4.04 -2.62 5.66
C VAL A 70 -5.15 -3.51 5.08
N GLN A 71 -4.88 -4.78 4.85
CA GLN A 71 -5.86 -5.72 4.29
C GLN A 71 -7.08 -5.87 5.22
N ARG A 72 -8.27 -5.69 4.66
CA ARG A 72 -9.53 -5.89 5.39
C ARG A 72 -9.85 -7.37 5.60
N PRO A 73 -10.75 -7.71 6.54
CA PRO A 73 -11.19 -9.09 6.77
C PRO A 73 -11.83 -9.77 5.55
N ASP A 74 -12.40 -8.99 4.62
CA ASP A 74 -12.97 -9.49 3.36
C ASP A 74 -11.94 -9.60 2.23
N GLY A 75 -10.65 -9.37 2.52
CA GLY A 75 -9.55 -9.43 1.58
C GLY A 75 -9.32 -8.13 0.81
N TYR A 76 -10.23 -7.15 0.91
CA TYR A 76 -10.11 -5.87 0.20
C TYR A 76 -8.85 -5.10 0.65
N LEU A 77 -8.11 -4.54 -0.32
CA LEU A 77 -6.85 -3.84 -0.09
C LEU A 77 -6.75 -2.61 -1.00
N SER A 78 -6.92 -1.43 -0.40
CA SER A 78 -6.67 -0.14 -1.06
C SER A 78 -6.38 0.91 -0.01
N THR A 79 -5.23 1.59 -0.10
CA THR A 79 -4.91 2.66 0.85
C THR A 79 -5.83 3.86 0.66
N GLN A 80 -6.16 4.23 -0.59
CA GLN A 80 -7.02 5.37 -0.88
C GLN A 80 -8.38 5.25 -0.20
N SER A 81 -9.06 4.12 -0.40
CA SER A 81 -10.39 3.91 0.17
C SER A 81 -10.36 3.66 1.67
N THR A 82 -9.34 2.96 2.16
CA THR A 82 -9.16 2.74 3.60
C THR A 82 -8.94 4.06 4.34
N ILE A 83 -8.07 4.94 3.83
CA ILE A 83 -7.82 6.27 4.42
C ILE A 83 -9.08 7.14 4.32
N ALA A 84 -9.77 7.14 3.17
CA ALA A 84 -11.01 7.91 3.01
C ALA A 84 -12.10 7.48 4.01
N GLU A 85 -12.26 6.17 4.23
CA GLU A 85 -13.19 5.61 5.23
C GLU A 85 -12.77 5.94 6.66
N GLN A 86 -11.47 5.90 6.98
CA GLN A 86 -10.94 6.30 8.29
C GLN A 86 -11.22 7.78 8.59
N ASN A 87 -11.02 8.66 7.59
CA ASN A 87 -11.24 10.09 7.73
C ASN A 87 -12.74 10.46 7.69
N ASN A 88 -13.59 9.63 7.06
CA ASN A 88 -15.03 9.85 6.95
C ASN A 88 -15.84 8.54 7.15
N PRO A 89 -15.99 8.04 8.39
CA PRO A 89 -16.58 6.72 8.65
C PRO A 89 -18.05 6.56 8.20
N SER A 90 -18.79 7.66 8.05
CA SER A 90 -20.17 7.65 7.57
C SER A 90 -20.30 7.45 6.06
N GLN A 91 -19.17 7.49 5.32
CA GLN A 91 -19.13 7.29 3.88
C GLN A 91 -18.30 6.06 3.54
N LYS A 92 -18.95 4.95 3.21
CA LYS A 92 -18.26 3.86 2.51
C LYS A 92 -17.70 4.42 1.21
N ALA A 93 -16.38 4.36 1.04
CA ALA A 93 -15.70 4.93 -0.11
C ALA A 93 -15.60 3.91 -1.24
N ALA A 94 -15.40 2.64 -0.88
CA ALA A 94 -15.16 1.60 -1.87
C ALA A 94 -16.33 1.36 -2.82
N PHE A 95 -16.05 1.29 -4.11
CA PHE A 95 -16.97 0.92 -5.21
C PHE A 95 -18.16 1.87 -5.41
N LYS A 96 -18.12 3.08 -4.85
CA LYS A 96 -19.19 4.08 -5.06
C LYS A 96 -19.26 4.57 -6.51
N ASP A 97 -18.10 4.77 -7.14
CA ASP A 97 -18.00 5.25 -8.51
C ASP A 97 -17.58 4.10 -9.43
N ARG A 98 -18.50 3.67 -10.30
CA ARG A 98 -18.28 2.58 -11.26
C ARG A 98 -17.23 2.90 -12.32
N LEU A 99 -16.92 4.18 -12.54
CA LEU A 99 -15.88 4.60 -13.48
C LEU A 99 -14.50 4.71 -12.80
N ASN A 100 -14.45 4.57 -11.48
CA ASN A 100 -13.20 4.58 -10.75
C ASN A 100 -12.44 3.27 -10.96
N PHE A 101 -11.11 3.40 -11.10
CA PHE A 101 -10.16 2.29 -11.24
C PHE A 101 -10.32 1.23 -10.13
N GLU A 102 -10.76 1.63 -8.95
CA GLU A 102 -11.06 0.73 -7.84
C GLU A 102 -12.03 -0.41 -8.19
N THR A 103 -12.96 -0.20 -9.13
CA THR A 103 -13.96 -1.21 -9.53
C THR A 103 -13.32 -2.44 -10.21
N TYR A 104 -12.09 -2.31 -10.71
CA TYR A 104 -11.33 -3.44 -11.27
C TYR A 104 -10.71 -4.35 -10.19
N ASN A 105 -10.84 -4.01 -8.91
CA ASN A 105 -10.35 -4.81 -7.78
C ASN A 105 -11.40 -5.80 -7.22
N LEU A 106 -12.53 -5.98 -7.92
CA LEU A 106 -13.60 -6.96 -7.61
C LEU A 106 -13.37 -8.31 -8.29
#